data_AF-A0A8J3WSZ9-F1
#
_entry.id   AF-A0A8J3WSZ9-F1
#
_cell.length_a   1.000
_cell.length_b   1.000
_cell.length_c   1.000
_cell.angle_alpha   90.00
_cell.angle_beta   90.00
_cell.angle_gamma   90.00
#
_symmetry.space_group_name_H-M   'P 1'
#
loop_
_entity.id
_entity.type
_entity.pdbx_description
1 polymer ?
#
loop_
_entity_poly.entity_id
_entity_poly.type
_entity_poly.pdbx_seq_one_letter_code
_entity_poly.pdbx_strand_id
1 'polypeptide(L)'
;MEDEFTPDDALRQIDEVDRRARRPARSMAMTFTVMGFATIAYWLVMSLGPGWSKGVAGVTWIALTVASVVQMHRMGVKDREVEWVNRPTGPVTVAYCVLTVAVMVFGVFLRPDDPGGLWVAALVVLTVGTSLPLFYAVWRILRAAR
;
A
#
# COMPACT_ATOMS: atom_id res chain seq x y z
N MET A 1 48.06 11.39 16.52
CA MET A 1 47.06 10.83 17.43
C MET A 1 46.17 9.99 16.54
N GLU A 2 46.51 8.72 16.40
CA GLU A 2 45.70 7.75 15.66
C GLU A 2 44.53 7.41 16.59
N ASP A 3 43.32 7.81 16.22
CA ASP A 3 42.10 7.44 16.94
C ASP A 3 41.99 5.91 16.84
N GLU A 4 42.24 5.22 17.95
CA GLU A 4 42.18 3.77 18.06
C GLU A 4 40.74 3.33 17.81
N PHE A 5 40.50 2.76 16.63
CA PHE A 5 39.18 2.31 16.18
C PHE A 5 38.76 1.10 17.04
N THR A 6 37.98 1.37 18.09
CA THR A 6 37.58 0.32 19.03
C THR A 6 36.52 -0.62 18.44
N PRO A 7 36.48 -1.90 18.83
CA PRO A 7 35.46 -2.85 18.39
C PRO A 7 34.02 -2.37 18.64
N ASP A 8 33.80 -1.59 19.70
CA ASP A 8 32.51 -1.00 20.03
C ASP A 8 32.08 0.10 19.04
N ASP A 9 33.04 0.87 18.50
CA ASP A 9 32.76 1.85 17.44
C ASP A 9 32.39 1.18 16.11
N ALA A 10 33.01 0.03 15.81
CA ALA A 10 32.64 -0.77 14.65
C ALA A 10 31.21 -1.34 14.78
N LEU A 11 30.83 -1.86 15.96
CA LEU A 11 29.48 -2.34 16.22
C LEU A 11 28.44 -1.21 16.19
N ARG A 12 28.78 -0.02 16.72
CA ARG A 12 27.91 1.16 16.67
C ARG A 12 27.69 1.65 15.23
N GLN A 13 28.73 1.65 14.40
CA GLN A 13 28.59 1.97 12.97
C GLN A 13 27.73 0.93 12.24
N ILE A 14 27.88 -0.35 12.54
CA ILE A 14 27.05 -1.41 11.95
C ILE A 14 25.57 -1.22 12.34
N ASP A 15 25.26 -0.91 13.59
CA ASP A 15 23.88 -0.65 14.03
C ASP A 15 23.31 0.64 13.41
N GLU A 16 24.12 1.70 13.26
CA GLU A 16 23.69 2.92 12.57
C GLU A 16 23.42 2.70 11.07
N VAL A 17 24.27 1.92 10.40
CA VAL A 17 24.09 1.57 8.99
C VAL A 17 22.85 0.70 8.81
N ASP A 18 22.63 -0.30 9.67
CA ASP A 18 21.45 -1.16 9.64
C ASP A 18 20.17 -0.35 9.93
N ARG A 19 20.19 0.55 10.93
CA ARG A 19 19.06 1.46 11.20
C ARG A 19 18.75 2.40 10.03
N ARG A 20 19.77 2.93 9.36
CA ARG A 20 19.57 3.80 8.18
C ARG A 20 19.03 3.02 6.98
N ALA A 21 19.42 1.76 6.82
CA ALA A 21 18.89 0.87 5.78
C ALA A 21 17.44 0.42 6.06
N ARG A 22 17.05 0.18 7.32
CA ARG A 22 15.70 -0.28 7.70
C ARG A 22 14.63 0.81 7.76
N ARG A 23 14.99 2.08 8.00
CA ARG A 23 14.04 3.22 8.06
C ARG A 23 13.19 3.39 6.79
N PRO A 24 13.77 3.38 5.57
CA PRO A 24 13.01 3.48 4.32
C PRO A 24 12.03 2.30 4.13
N ALA A 25 12.46 1.07 4.43
CA ALA A 25 11.61 -0.11 4.32
C ALA A 25 10.40 -0.04 5.27
N ARG A 26 10.61 0.38 6.52
CA ARG A 26 9.51 0.54 7.50
C ARG A 26 8.55 1.67 7.10
N SER A 27 9.05 2.78 6.59
CA SER A 27 8.20 3.88 6.11
C SER A 27 7.37 3.45 4.89
N MET A 28 7.97 2.72 3.95
CA MET A 28 7.29 2.20 2.77
C MET A 28 6.21 1.16 3.15
N ALA A 29 6.52 0.24 4.06
CA ALA A 29 5.57 -0.71 4.61
C ALA A 29 4.38 -0.01 5.28
N MET A 30 4.63 1.10 5.98
CA MET A 30 3.56 1.90 6.58
C MET A 30 2.69 2.57 5.50
N THR A 31 3.29 3.14 4.45
CA THR A 31 2.55 3.72 3.32
C THR A 31 1.65 2.68 2.63
N PHE A 32 2.17 1.48 2.33
CA PHE A 32 1.37 0.41 1.73
C PHE A 32 0.24 -0.09 2.64
N THR A 33 0.47 -0.11 3.96
CA THR A 33 -0.55 -0.49 4.94
C THR A 33 -1.69 0.54 4.96
N VAL A 34 -1.35 1.83 5.00
CA VAL A 34 -2.34 2.92 4.96
C VAL A 34 -3.12 2.87 3.64
N MET A 35 -2.43 2.69 2.50
CA MET A 35 -3.08 2.53 1.19
C MET A 35 -4.01 1.32 1.16
N GLY A 36 -3.63 0.20 1.77
CA GLY A 36 -4.47 -1.01 1.89
C GLY A 36 -5.78 -0.70 2.59
N PHE A 37 -5.74 -0.18 3.81
CA PHE A 37 -6.96 0.15 4.55
C PHE A 37 -7.79 1.25 3.87
N ALA A 38 -7.14 2.26 3.31
CA ALA A 38 -7.82 3.32 2.60
C ALA A 38 -8.50 2.80 1.31
N THR A 39 -7.91 1.82 0.62
CA THR A 39 -8.53 1.18 -0.56
C THR A 39 -9.84 0.50 -0.17
N ILE A 40 -9.83 -0.24 0.95
CA ILE A 40 -11.04 -0.89 1.48
C ILE A 40 -12.12 0.17 1.77
N ALA A 41 -11.77 1.19 2.54
CA ALA A 41 -12.70 2.25 2.91
C ALA A 41 -13.25 3.00 1.69
N TYR A 42 -12.38 3.34 0.73
CA TYR A 42 -12.74 4.01 -0.51
C TYR A 42 -13.80 3.23 -1.28
N TRP A 43 -13.57 1.94 -1.55
CA TRP A 43 -14.49 1.14 -2.33
C TRP A 43 -15.83 0.93 -1.62
N LEU A 44 -15.82 0.69 -0.31
CA LEU A 44 -17.06 0.59 0.47
C LEU A 44 -17.87 1.88 0.40
N VAL A 45 -17.24 3.05 0.52
CA VAL A 45 -17.94 4.34 0.43
C VAL A 45 -18.42 4.62 -0.99
N MET A 46 -17.61 4.35 -2.01
CA MET A 46 -18.00 4.56 -3.41
C MET A 46 -19.20 3.70 -3.82
N SER A 47 -19.28 2.48 -3.28
CA SER A 47 -20.34 1.55 -3.63
C SER A 47 -21.59 1.72 -2.74
N LEU A 48 -21.43 1.85 -1.42
CA LEU A 48 -22.55 1.83 -0.47
C LEU A 48 -22.91 3.20 0.10
N GLY A 49 -22.03 4.20 -0.05
CA GLY A 49 -22.23 5.52 0.52
C GLY A 49 -23.27 6.37 -0.24
N PRO A 50 -23.90 7.34 0.44
CA PRO A 50 -24.71 8.37 -0.21
C PRO A 50 -23.87 9.25 -1.15
N GLY A 51 -24.51 9.93 -2.11
CA GLY A 51 -23.80 10.65 -3.19
C GLY A 51 -22.70 11.64 -2.72
N TRP A 52 -22.94 12.37 -1.63
CA TRP A 52 -21.96 13.32 -1.10
C TRP A 52 -20.68 12.63 -0.59
N SER A 53 -20.80 11.46 0.04
CA SER A 53 -19.65 10.76 0.61
C SER A 53 -18.79 10.12 -0.48
N LYS A 54 -19.38 9.77 -1.62
CA LYS A 54 -18.64 9.33 -2.82
C LYS A 54 -17.70 10.42 -3.35
N GLY A 55 -18.19 11.66 -3.41
CA GLY A 55 -17.36 12.81 -3.80
C GLY A 55 -16.18 13.02 -2.85
N VAL A 56 -16.43 12.99 -1.54
CA VAL A 56 -15.39 13.09 -0.51
C VAL A 56 -14.40 11.93 -0.59
N ALA A 57 -14.87 10.71 -0.78
CA ALA A 57 -14.03 9.52 -0.92
C ALA A 57 -13.13 9.60 -2.16
N GLY A 58 -13.67 10.04 -3.30
CA GLY A 58 -12.89 10.27 -4.53
C GLY A 58 -11.76 11.27 -4.33
N VAL A 59 -12.06 12.44 -3.75
CA VAL A 59 -11.04 13.47 -3.48
C VAL A 59 -9.97 12.96 -2.50
N THR A 60 -10.40 12.33 -1.42
CA THR A 60 -9.49 11.77 -0.39
C THR A 60 -8.58 10.71 -0.97
N TRP A 61 -9.13 9.82 -1.81
CA TRP A 61 -8.38 8.76 -2.47
C TRP A 61 -7.32 9.30 -3.44
N ILE A 62 -7.67 10.32 -4.24
CA ILE A 62 -6.72 11.00 -5.13
C ILE A 62 -5.61 11.66 -4.33
N ALA A 63 -5.97 12.42 -3.28
CA ALA A 63 -5.00 13.11 -2.43
C ALA A 63 -4.01 12.12 -1.78
N LEU A 64 -4.52 11.00 -1.26
CA LEU A 64 -3.71 9.95 -0.66
C LEU A 64 -2.78 9.29 -1.68
N THR A 65 -3.27 9.03 -2.89
CA THR A 65 -2.47 8.46 -3.99
C THR A 65 -1.33 9.40 -4.37
N VAL A 66 -1.62 10.68 -4.56
CA VAL A 66 -0.61 11.70 -4.88
C VAL A 66 0.42 11.82 -3.76
N ALA A 67 -0.03 11.92 -2.50
CA ALA A 67 0.86 11.99 -1.35
C ALA A 67 1.78 10.76 -1.26
N SER A 68 1.23 9.57 -1.49
CA SER A 68 1.98 8.31 -1.49
C SER A 68 3.04 8.29 -2.60
N VAL A 69 2.68 8.66 -3.83
CA VAL A 69 3.64 8.75 -4.95
C VAL A 69 4.76 9.75 -4.65
N VAL A 70 4.42 10.93 -4.14
CA VAL A 70 5.41 11.96 -3.77
C VAL A 70 6.32 11.45 -2.65
N GLN A 71 5.76 10.80 -1.63
CA GLN A 71 6.54 10.22 -0.53
C GLN A 71 7.51 9.16 -1.06
N MET A 72 7.03 8.24 -1.90
CA MET A 72 7.85 7.20 -2.53
C MET A 72 9.00 7.80 -3.35
N HIS A 73 8.72 8.83 -4.14
CA HIS A 73 9.74 9.53 -4.92
C HIS A 73 10.78 10.21 -4.03
N ARG A 74 10.35 10.90 -2.96
CA ARG A 74 11.24 11.58 -2.01
C ARG A 74 12.13 10.63 -1.22
N MET A 75 11.66 9.42 -0.93
CA MET A 75 12.44 8.45 -0.16
C MET A 75 13.60 7.82 -0.96
N GLY A 76 13.62 7.94 -2.30
CA GLY A 76 14.76 7.53 -3.13
C GLY A 76 15.22 6.09 -2.89
N VAL A 77 14.29 5.20 -2.53
CA VAL A 77 14.61 3.87 -1.99
C VAL A 77 15.20 3.00 -3.11
N LYS A 78 16.50 2.74 -3.04
CA LYS A 78 17.24 1.80 -3.92
C LYS A 78 17.22 0.36 -3.39
N ASP A 79 16.32 0.04 -2.46
CA ASP A 79 16.16 -1.32 -1.98
C ASP A 79 15.49 -2.15 -3.07
N ARG A 80 16.16 -3.23 -3.48
CA ARG A 80 15.74 -4.12 -4.56
C ARG A 80 14.34 -4.71 -4.34
N GLU A 81 13.97 -5.00 -3.09
CA GLU A 81 12.65 -5.56 -2.79
C GLU A 81 11.55 -4.49 -2.84
N VAL A 82 11.86 -3.27 -2.39
CA VAL A 82 10.97 -2.12 -2.54
C VAL A 82 10.80 -1.75 -4.02
N GLU A 83 11.89 -1.77 -4.80
CA GLU A 83 11.86 -1.52 -6.24
C GLU A 83 11.04 -2.59 -6.96
N TRP A 84 11.19 -3.87 -6.60
CA TRP A 84 10.41 -4.96 -7.19
C TRP A 84 8.91 -4.81 -6.93
N VAL A 85 8.52 -4.47 -5.70
CA VAL A 85 7.13 -4.22 -5.33
C VAL A 85 6.57 -3.00 -6.07
N ASN A 86 7.37 -1.94 -6.18
CA ASN A 86 6.93 -0.65 -6.70
C ASN A 86 7.09 -0.52 -8.23
N ARG A 87 7.52 -1.59 -8.91
CA ARG A 87 7.56 -1.61 -10.38
C ARG A 87 6.14 -1.48 -10.94
N PRO A 88 5.92 -0.62 -11.95
CA PRO A 88 4.62 -0.49 -12.61
C PRO A 88 4.11 -1.82 -13.18
N THR A 89 5.04 -2.64 -13.68
CA THR A 89 4.79 -3.99 -14.21
C THR A 89 5.06 -5.09 -13.19
N GLY A 90 5.31 -4.73 -11.93
CA GLY A 90 5.50 -5.68 -10.84
C GLY A 90 4.20 -6.44 -10.55
N PRO A 91 4.28 -7.69 -10.09
CA PRO A 91 3.09 -8.52 -9.89
C PRO A 91 2.16 -7.96 -8.82
N VAL A 92 2.68 -7.22 -7.82
CA VAL A 92 1.84 -6.52 -6.83
C VAL A 92 0.99 -5.44 -7.48
N THR A 93 1.62 -4.55 -8.25
CA THR A 93 0.92 -3.46 -8.96
C THR A 93 -0.08 -4.01 -9.96
N VAL A 94 0.31 -5.02 -10.75
CA VAL A 94 -0.58 -5.65 -11.72
C VAL A 94 -1.78 -6.30 -11.03
N ALA A 95 -1.55 -7.09 -9.96
CA ALA A 95 -2.63 -7.72 -9.21
C ALA A 95 -3.56 -6.67 -8.59
N TYR A 96 -3.00 -5.59 -8.02
CA TYR A 96 -3.78 -4.48 -7.47
C TYR A 96 -4.66 -3.83 -8.55
N CYS A 97 -4.11 -3.51 -9.71
CA CYS A 97 -4.85 -2.93 -10.83
C CYS A 97 -5.95 -3.86 -11.34
N VAL A 98 -5.65 -5.15 -11.53
CA VAL A 98 -6.64 -6.15 -11.99
C VAL A 98 -7.80 -6.26 -11.01
N LEU A 99 -7.51 -6.35 -9.70
CA LEU A 99 -8.56 -6.44 -8.69
C LEU A 99 -9.37 -5.14 -8.58
N THR A 100 -8.70 -3.98 -8.71
CA THR A 100 -9.35 -2.66 -8.73
C THR A 100 -10.34 -2.58 -9.89
N VAL A 101 -9.94 -3.01 -11.09
CA VAL A 101 -10.82 -3.11 -12.25
C VAL A 101 -11.97 -4.09 -11.99
N ALA A 102 -11.70 -5.23 -11.35
CA ALA A 102 -12.74 -6.21 -11.02
C ALA A 102 -13.80 -5.64 -10.06
N VAL A 103 -13.40 -4.94 -8.99
CA VAL A 103 -14.35 -4.25 -8.09
C VAL A 103 -15.12 -3.17 -8.83
N MET A 104 -14.47 -2.40 -9.70
CA MET A 104 -15.14 -1.39 -10.50
C MET A 104 -16.21 -2.02 -11.40
N VAL A 105 -15.85 -3.08 -12.13
CA VAL A 105 -16.77 -3.78 -13.02
C VAL A 105 -17.95 -4.35 -12.24
N PHE A 106 -17.67 -5.00 -11.12
CA PHE A 106 -18.70 -5.57 -10.26
C PHE A 106 -19.64 -4.51 -9.68
N GLY A 107 -19.09 -3.44 -9.11
CA GLY A 107 -19.84 -2.41 -8.41
C GLY A 107 -20.61 -1.45 -9.33
N VAL A 108 -20.13 -1.21 -10.55
CA VAL A 108 -20.72 -0.25 -11.49
C VAL A 108 -21.61 -0.93 -12.53
N PHE A 109 -21.20 -2.08 -13.07
CA PHE A 109 -21.89 -2.69 -14.22
C PHE A 109 -22.70 -3.93 -13.86
N LEU A 110 -22.31 -4.68 -12.82
CA LEU A 110 -22.98 -5.94 -12.45
C LEU A 110 -23.96 -5.78 -11.28
N ARG A 111 -23.82 -4.71 -10.49
CA ARG A 111 -24.63 -4.50 -9.30
C ARG A 111 -26.08 -4.16 -9.68
N PRO A 112 -27.08 -4.91 -9.17
CA PRO A 112 -28.49 -4.54 -9.35
C PRO A 112 -28.83 -3.26 -8.58
N ASP A 113 -29.92 -2.59 -8.97
CA ASP A 113 -30.37 -1.33 -8.33
C ASP A 113 -30.76 -1.53 -6.86
N ASP A 114 -31.31 -2.70 -6.52
CA ASP A 114 -31.63 -3.11 -5.14
C ASP A 114 -30.75 -4.30 -4.72
N PRO A 115 -29.50 -4.06 -4.28
CA PRO A 115 -28.58 -5.12 -3.93
C PRO A 115 -28.95 -5.76 -2.58
N GLY A 116 -29.42 -7.00 -2.63
CA GLY A 116 -29.60 -7.83 -1.42
C GLY A 116 -28.28 -8.13 -0.69
N GLY A 117 -28.38 -8.73 0.51
CA GLY A 117 -27.22 -8.95 1.38
C GLY A 117 -26.07 -9.75 0.77
N LEU A 118 -26.36 -10.70 -0.14
CA LEU A 118 -25.33 -11.47 -0.86
C LEU A 118 -24.45 -10.58 -1.75
N TRP A 119 -25.04 -9.58 -2.41
CA TRP A 119 -24.31 -8.61 -3.24
C TRP A 119 -23.39 -7.74 -2.41
N VAL A 120 -23.89 -7.29 -1.25
CA VAL A 120 -23.08 -6.51 -0.30
C VAL A 120 -21.92 -7.34 0.22
N ALA A 121 -22.15 -8.61 0.59
CA ALA A 121 -21.11 -9.51 1.04
C ALA A 121 -20.04 -9.74 -0.06
N ALA A 122 -20.46 -10.02 -1.30
CA ALA A 122 -19.55 -10.19 -2.43
C ALA A 122 -18.70 -8.93 -2.68
N LEU A 123 -19.32 -7.75 -2.62
CA LEU A 123 -18.63 -6.48 -2.75
C LEU A 123 -17.60 -6.28 -1.64
N VAL A 124 -17.94 -6.58 -0.39
CA VAL A 124 -17.01 -6.50 0.75
C VAL A 124 -15.82 -7.43 0.52
N VAL A 125 -16.06 -8.68 0.13
CA VAL A 125 -15.01 -9.66 -0.16
C VAL A 125 -14.09 -9.18 -1.27
N LEU A 126 -14.64 -8.69 -2.38
CA LEU A 126 -13.86 -8.16 -3.50
C LEU A 126 -13.04 -6.94 -3.06
N THR A 127 -13.65 -6.04 -2.29
CA THR A 127 -13.01 -4.84 -1.76
C THR A 127 -11.83 -5.18 -0.84
N VAL A 128 -12.00 -6.11 0.09
CA VAL A 128 -10.88 -6.61 0.92
C VAL A 128 -9.84 -7.29 0.04
N GLY A 129 -10.27 -8.05 -0.96
CA GLY A 129 -9.43 -8.71 -1.96
C GLY A 129 -8.49 -7.74 -2.67
N THR A 130 -8.98 -6.57 -3.11
CA THR A 130 -8.16 -5.54 -3.77
C THR A 130 -6.97 -5.07 -2.94
N SER A 131 -7.05 -5.19 -1.61
CA SER A 131 -6.01 -4.72 -0.70
C SER A 131 -4.98 -5.79 -0.35
N LEU A 132 -5.24 -7.06 -0.71
CA LEU A 132 -4.32 -8.17 -0.46
C LEU A 132 -2.94 -7.97 -1.11
N PRO A 133 -2.81 -7.49 -2.36
CA PRO A 133 -1.50 -7.20 -2.94
C PRO A 133 -0.70 -6.19 -2.12
N LEU A 134 -1.36 -5.17 -1.56
CA LEU A 134 -0.72 -4.15 -0.72
C LEU A 134 -0.24 -4.74 0.60
N PHE A 135 -1.06 -5.56 1.27
CA PHE A 135 -0.62 -6.25 2.50
C PHE A 135 0.47 -7.30 2.24
N TYR A 136 0.42 -7.97 1.10
CA TYR A 136 1.50 -8.86 0.67
C TYR A 136 2.82 -8.10 0.46
N ALA A 137 2.76 -6.92 -0.18
CA ALA A 137 3.90 -6.02 -0.30
C ALA A 137 4.47 -5.62 1.07
N VAL A 138 3.62 -5.24 2.02
CA VAL A 138 4.02 -4.93 3.41
C VAL A 138 4.76 -6.11 4.03
N TRP A 139 4.17 -7.31 3.98
CA TRP A 139 4.77 -8.52 4.53
C TRP A 139 6.13 -8.81 3.90
N ARG A 140 6.26 -8.68 2.57
CA ARG A 140 7.50 -8.92 1.84
C ARG A 140 8.59 -7.92 2.20
N ILE A 141 8.27 -6.63 2.25
CA ILE A 141 9.19 -5.56 2.63
C ILE A 141 9.67 -5.76 4.08
N LEU A 142 8.76 -6.06 5.01
CA LEU A 142 9.12 -6.29 6.41
C LEU A 142 9.91 -7.58 6.62
N ARG A 143 9.67 -8.61 5.80
CA ARG A 143 10.44 -9.86 5.84
C ARG A 143 11.87 -9.66 5.30
N ALA A 144 12.04 -8.86 4.24
CA ALA A 144 13.35 -8.52 3.71
C ALA A 144 14.15 -7.62 4.65
N ALA A 145 13.47 -6.81 5.46
CA ALA A 145 14.07 -5.93 6.45
C ALA A 145 14.33 -6.59 7.83
N ARG A 146 14.12 -7.90 7.98
CA ARG A 146 14.45 -8.66 9.21
C ARG A 146 15.86 -9.19 9.13
#